data_AF-A0A527UUT5-F1
#
_entry.id   AF-A0A527UUT5-F1
#
_cell.length_a   1.000
_cell.length_b   1.000
_cell.length_c   1.000
_cell.angle_alpha   90.00
_cell.angle_beta   90.00
_cell.angle_gamma   90.00
#
_symmetry.space_group_name_H-M   'P 1'
#
loop_
_entity.id
_entity.type
_entity.pdbx_description
1 polymer ?
#
loop_
_entity_poly.entity_id
_entity_poly.type
_entity_poly.pdbx_seq_one_letter_code
_entity_poly.pdbx_strand_id
1 'polypeptide(L)'
;GPSLPLALGSTESPIKLELQALSVEVAGQGMQSTLNISATLPSAATNLAKAEGIALALHSDAFDLKGRTGPISGTVTADKIGLDNPTIAPLLAGKITAKVAGDLATDTIVID
;
A
#
# COMPACT_ATOMS: atom_id res chain seq x y z
N GLY A 1 -5.17 12.16 -13.35
CA GLY A 1 -4.15 11.93 -14.40
C GLY A 1 -4.30 10.54 -14.98
N PRO A 2 -3.56 10.18 -16.04
CA PRO A 2 -3.55 8.81 -16.56
C PRO A 2 -3.10 7.84 -15.47
N SER A 3 -3.77 6.69 -15.35
CA SER A 3 -3.34 5.60 -14.49
C SER A 3 -2.61 4.54 -15.31
N LEU A 4 -1.62 3.91 -14.68
CA LEU A 4 -0.88 2.79 -15.22
C LEU A 4 -1.52 1.48 -14.72
N PRO A 5 -2.12 0.66 -15.59
CA PRO A 5 -2.60 -0.66 -15.23
C PRO A 5 -1.42 -1.60 -14.95
N LEU A 6 -1.40 -2.19 -13.77
CA LEU A 6 -0.45 -3.20 -13.30
C LEU A 6 -1.21 -4.50 -13.06
N ALA A 7 -0.76 -5.59 -13.69
CA ALA A 7 -1.25 -6.93 -13.39
C ALA A 7 -0.20 -7.64 -12.53
N LEU A 8 -0.53 -7.89 -11.27
CA LEU A 8 0.26 -8.64 -10.30
C LEU A 8 -0.44 -9.98 -9.99
N GLY A 9 0.27 -10.91 -9.36
CA GLY A 9 -0.28 -12.19 -8.93
C GLY A 9 -0.23 -13.30 -10.00
N SER A 10 -0.68 -14.49 -9.60
CA SER A 10 -0.71 -15.69 -10.43
C SER A 10 -1.94 -15.72 -11.34
N THR A 11 -1.96 -16.59 -12.35
CA THR A 11 -3.15 -16.85 -13.17
C THR A 11 -4.36 -17.29 -12.34
N GLU A 12 -4.14 -17.99 -11.22
CA GLU A 12 -5.20 -18.40 -10.28
C GLU A 12 -5.72 -17.26 -9.39
N SER A 13 -4.96 -16.18 -9.23
CA SER A 13 -5.32 -15.03 -8.41
C SER A 13 -4.73 -13.74 -8.99
N PRO A 14 -5.22 -13.31 -10.16
CA PRO A 14 -4.78 -12.07 -10.77
C PRO A 14 -5.23 -10.89 -9.92
N ILE A 15 -4.30 -9.96 -9.74
CA ILE A 15 -4.50 -8.70 -9.05
C ILE A 15 -4.28 -7.60 -10.09
N LYS A 16 -5.32 -6.89 -10.45
CA LYS A 16 -5.28 -5.73 -11.35
C LYS A 16 -5.24 -4.47 -10.51
N LEU A 17 -4.20 -3.68 -10.64
CA LEU A 17 -4.04 -2.42 -9.92
C LEU A 17 -3.94 -1.29 -10.93
N GLU A 18 -4.58 -0.17 -10.65
CA GLU A 18 -4.39 1.07 -11.38
C GLU A 18 -3.50 1.96 -10.53
N LEU A 19 -2.27 2.23 -10.98
CA LEU A 19 -1.36 3.14 -10.29
C LEU A 19 -1.44 4.52 -10.94
N GLN A 20 -1.93 5.52 -10.21
CA GLN A 20 -1.98 6.88 -10.72
C GLN A 20 -0.74 7.70 -10.36
N ALA A 21 -0.23 7.52 -9.15
CA ALA A 21 0.95 8.22 -8.68
C ALA A 21 1.73 7.35 -7.70
N LEU A 22 3.06 7.43 -7.79
CA LEU A 22 3.99 6.87 -6.81
C LEU A 22 5.09 7.90 -6.61
N SER A 23 5.27 8.30 -5.35
CA SER A 23 6.30 9.24 -4.93
C SER A 23 7.14 8.57 -3.86
N VAL A 24 8.45 8.67 -4.03
CA VAL A 24 9.43 8.20 -3.05
C VAL A 24 10.36 9.37 -2.78
N GLU A 25 10.42 9.78 -1.53
CA GLU A 25 11.30 10.82 -1.05
C GLU A 25 12.17 10.27 0.06
N VAL A 26 13.47 10.53 -0.07
CA VAL A 26 14.47 10.11 0.89
C VAL A 26 15.24 11.35 1.31
N ALA A 27 15.20 11.67 2.59
CA ALA A 27 15.91 12.79 3.18
C ALA A 27 16.89 12.29 4.25
N GLY A 28 17.99 13.03 4.45
CA GLY A 28 19.02 12.69 5.43
C GLY A 28 20.20 11.87 4.87
N GLN A 29 21.33 11.93 5.59
CA GLN A 29 22.58 11.26 5.24
C GLN A 29 22.98 10.28 6.36
N GLY A 30 23.15 8.99 6.03
CA GLY A 30 23.68 7.99 6.97
C GLY A 30 22.70 6.87 7.30
N MET A 31 22.79 6.33 8.51
CA MET A 31 21.97 5.22 9.02
C MET A 31 20.61 5.66 9.60
N GLN A 32 20.28 6.95 9.50
CA GLN A 32 19.01 7.54 9.94
C GLN A 32 18.50 8.48 8.86
N SER A 33 17.99 7.90 7.77
CA SER A 33 17.32 8.64 6.72
C SER A 33 15.82 8.64 6.93
N THR A 34 15.20 9.77 6.63
CA THR A 34 13.75 9.88 6.52
C THR A 34 13.33 9.30 5.17
N LEU A 35 12.40 8.35 5.19
CA LEU A 35 11.84 7.74 3.99
C LEU A 35 10.34 7.99 3.95
N ASN A 36 9.90 8.74 2.95
CA ASN A 36 8.50 9.00 2.64
C ASN A 36 8.14 8.28 1.35
N ILE A 37 7.15 7.39 1.40
CA ILE A 37 6.59 6.75 0.22
C ILE A 37 5.11 7.06 0.19
N SER A 38 4.62 7.64 -0.90
CA SER A 38 3.18 7.78 -1.11
C SER A 38 2.78 7.20 -2.44
N ALA A 39 1.65 6.51 -2.47
CA ALA A 39 1.09 5.95 -3.69
C ALA A 39 -0.41 6.21 -3.74
N THR A 40 -0.89 6.58 -4.92
CA THR A 40 -2.32 6.76 -5.19
C THR A 40 -2.74 5.78 -6.25
N LEU A 41 -3.68 4.92 -5.89
CA LEU A 41 -4.24 3.91 -6.77
C LEU A 41 -5.74 4.16 -6.93
N PRO A 42 -6.22 4.55 -8.11
CA PRO A 42 -7.65 4.76 -8.33
C PRO A 42 -8.47 3.49 -8.10
N SER A 43 -7.91 2.31 -8.41
CA SER A 43 -8.56 1.03 -8.13
C SER A 43 -7.57 -0.12 -8.00
N ALA A 44 -7.96 -1.15 -7.25
CA ALA A 44 -7.30 -2.46 -7.23
C ALA A 44 -8.37 -3.55 -7.20
N ALA A 45 -8.38 -4.43 -8.20
CA ALA A 45 -9.31 -5.54 -8.34
C ALA A 45 -8.57 -6.88 -8.25
N THR A 46 -9.12 -7.79 -7.47
CA THR A 46 -8.78 -9.22 -7.41
C THR A 46 -9.96 -10.02 -7.97
N ASN A 47 -9.86 -11.34 -8.02
CA ASN A 47 -10.98 -12.20 -8.38
C ASN A 47 -12.21 -12.03 -7.47
N LEU A 48 -12.01 -11.63 -6.21
CA LEU A 48 -13.06 -11.65 -5.19
C LEU A 48 -13.39 -10.27 -4.64
N ALA A 49 -12.54 -9.26 -4.87
CA ALA A 49 -12.68 -7.95 -4.26
C ALA A 49 -12.12 -6.86 -5.15
N LYS A 50 -12.80 -5.72 -5.22
CA LYS A 50 -12.39 -4.51 -5.90
C LYS A 50 -12.38 -3.34 -4.92
N ALA A 51 -11.21 -2.81 -4.65
CA ALA A 51 -11.03 -1.57 -3.92
C ALA A 51 -10.92 -0.37 -4.88
N GLU A 52 -11.47 0.77 -4.50
CA GLU A 52 -11.45 2.04 -5.24
C GLU A 52 -11.02 3.17 -4.31
N GLY A 53 -10.34 4.18 -4.87
CA GLY A 53 -9.84 5.32 -4.10
C GLY A 53 -8.82 4.90 -3.04
N ILE A 54 -7.78 4.19 -3.46
CA ILE A 54 -6.76 3.66 -2.55
C ILE A 54 -5.63 4.67 -2.45
N ALA A 55 -5.26 5.02 -1.21
CA ALA A 55 -4.12 5.87 -0.90
C ALA A 55 -3.22 5.16 0.09
N LEU A 56 -1.93 5.06 -0.24
CA LEU A 56 -0.89 4.58 0.64
C LEU A 56 0.03 5.74 1.01
N ALA A 57 0.35 5.85 2.28
CA ALA A 57 1.39 6.73 2.79
C ALA A 57 2.22 5.92 3.78
N LEU A 58 3.50 5.73 3.49
CA LEU A 58 4.50 5.16 4.36
C LEU A 58 5.49 6.27 4.73
N HIS A 59 5.88 6.30 5.98
CA HIS A 59 6.79 7.26 6.57
C HIS A 59 7.70 6.54 7.57
N SER A 60 8.99 6.83 7.50
CA SER A 60 9.98 6.30 8.43
C SER A 60 10.95 7.42 8.79
N ASP A 61 11.12 7.68 10.08
CA ASP A 61 12.03 8.72 10.58
C ASP A 61 13.49 8.28 10.70
N ALA A 62 13.72 6.97 10.84
CA ALA A 62 15.04 6.40 11.15
C ALA A 62 15.37 5.20 10.24
N PHE A 63 15.13 5.32 8.94
CA PHE A 63 15.42 4.26 7.98
C PHE A 63 16.93 4.20 7.70
N ASP A 64 17.55 3.04 7.95
CA ASP A 64 18.91 2.77 7.49
C ASP A 64 18.88 2.35 6.02
N LEU A 65 19.35 3.23 5.13
CA LEU A 65 19.44 2.95 3.70
C LEU A 65 20.47 1.87 3.37
N LYS A 66 21.52 1.69 4.19
CA LYS A 66 22.55 0.66 3.96
C LYS A 66 22.01 -0.73 4.29
N GLY A 67 21.38 -0.88 5.46
CA GLY A 67 20.70 -2.12 5.85
C GLY A 67 19.36 -2.34 5.15
N ARG A 68 18.76 -1.29 4.58
CA ARG A 68 17.33 -1.25 4.20
C ARG A 68 16.45 -1.64 5.38
N THR A 69 16.82 -1.19 6.58
CA THR A 69 16.17 -1.58 7.83
C THR A 69 15.72 -0.37 8.61
N GLY A 70 14.58 -0.45 9.28
CA GLY A 70 14.18 0.58 10.22
C GLY A 70 12.67 0.63 10.49
N PRO A 71 12.27 1.46 11.46
CA PRO A 71 10.88 1.59 11.86
C PRO A 71 10.09 2.30 10.77
N ILE A 72 9.19 1.56 10.14
CA ILE A 72 8.25 2.10 9.17
C ILE A 72 6.87 2.26 9.82
N SER A 73 6.24 3.38 9.54
CA SER A 73 4.85 3.63 9.88
C SER A 73 4.11 3.95 8.60
N GLY A 74 2.87 3.53 8.49
CA GLY A 74 2.10 3.73 7.28
C GLY A 74 0.62 3.72 7.51
N THR A 75 -0.07 4.33 6.56
CA THR A 75 -1.52 4.27 6.47
C THR A 75 -1.90 3.85 5.07
N VAL A 76 -2.77 2.86 5.00
CA VAL A 76 -3.45 2.45 3.77
C VAL A 76 -4.91 2.78 3.93
N THR A 77 -5.42 3.55 3.00
CA THR A 77 -6.83 3.94 2.96
C THR A 77 -7.43 3.41 1.67
N ALA A 78 -8.62 2.86 1.74
CA ALA A 78 -9.44 2.54 0.58
C ALA A 78 -10.81 3.17 0.80
N ASP A 79 -11.22 4.06 -0.10
CA ASP A 79 -12.51 4.75 0.02
C ASP A 79 -13.70 3.80 -0.12
N LYS A 80 -13.54 2.74 -0.93
CA LYS A 80 -14.57 1.73 -1.13
C LYS A 80 -13.94 0.37 -1.38
N ILE A 81 -14.42 -0.68 -0.72
CA ILE A 81 -14.07 -2.06 -1.05
C ILE A 81 -15.35 -2.83 -1.40
N GLY A 82 -15.52 -3.16 -2.67
CA GLY A 82 -16.52 -4.11 -3.12
C GLY A 82 -15.98 -5.53 -3.00
N LEU A 83 -16.80 -6.46 -2.53
CA LEU A 83 -16.56 -7.90 -2.69
C LEU A 83 -17.47 -8.42 -3.79
N ASP A 84 -16.99 -9.38 -4.58
CA ASP A 84 -17.76 -10.12 -5.58
C ASP A 84 -18.69 -11.17 -4.92
N ASN A 85 -19.09 -10.89 -3.68
CA ASN A 85 -20.13 -11.60 -2.96
C ASN A 85 -21.23 -10.58 -2.63
N PRO A 86 -22.41 -10.65 -3.29
CA PRO A 86 -23.46 -9.65 -3.15
C PRO A 86 -24.06 -9.56 -1.74
N THR A 87 -23.86 -10.58 -0.90
CA THR A 87 -24.32 -10.60 0.50
C THR A 87 -23.36 -9.84 1.43
N ILE A 88 -22.07 -9.80 1.11
CA ILE A 88 -21.03 -9.12 1.91
C ILE A 88 -20.72 -7.71 1.36
N ALA A 89 -20.94 -7.49 0.07
CA ALA A 89 -20.74 -6.21 -0.61
C ALA A 89 -21.33 -4.99 0.14
N PRO A 90 -22.59 -5.01 0.64
CA PRO A 90 -23.13 -3.86 1.39
C PRO A 90 -22.51 -3.68 2.79
N LEU A 91 -21.93 -4.72 3.38
CA LEU A 91 -21.31 -4.67 4.72
C LEU A 91 -19.91 -4.05 4.68
N LEU A 92 -19.24 -4.10 3.53
CA LEU A 92 -17.89 -3.58 3.31
C LEU A 92 -17.87 -2.33 2.41
N ALA A 93 -19.05 -1.83 2.00
CA ALA A 93 -19.23 -0.62 1.19
C ALA A 93 -18.95 0.68 1.98
N GLY A 94 -17.85 0.72 2.72
CA GLY A 94 -17.38 1.85 3.49
C GLY A 94 -15.89 2.07 3.32
N LYS A 95 -15.43 3.23 3.79
CA LYS A 95 -14.01 3.57 3.80
C LYS A 95 -13.27 2.72 4.83
N ILE A 96 -12.20 2.07 4.39
CA ILE A 96 -11.33 1.28 5.25
C ILE A 96 -10.00 2.01 5.40
N THR A 97 -9.55 2.19 6.64
CA THR A 97 -8.24 2.75 6.95
C THR A 97 -7.48 1.74 7.78
N ALA A 98 -6.43 1.17 7.22
CA ALA A 98 -5.48 0.33 7.93
C ALA A 98 -4.26 1.18 8.28
N LYS A 99 -3.87 1.17 9.56
CA LYS A 99 -2.60 1.72 10.00
C LYS A 99 -1.64 0.55 10.18
N VAL A 100 -0.44 0.68 9.65
CA VAL A 100 0.63 -0.29 9.81
C VAL A 100 1.78 0.41 10.52
N ALA A 101 2.32 -0.23 11.54
CA ALA A 101 3.58 0.16 12.16
C ALA A 101 4.39 -1.10 12.32
N GLY A 102 5.68 -1.04 12.02
CA GLY A 102 6.54 -2.21 12.10
C GLY A 102 7.96 -1.90 11.71
N ASP A 103 8.81 -2.89 11.85
CA ASP A 103 10.20 -2.80 11.43
C ASP A 103 10.37 -3.52 10.10
N LEU A 104 10.85 -2.77 9.11
CA LEU A 104 11.26 -3.35 7.84
C LEU A 104 12.68 -3.88 8.02
N ALA A 105 12.91 -5.15 7.65
CA ALA A 105 14.23 -5.75 7.54
C ALA A 105 14.43 -6.28 6.12
N THR A 106 15.70 -6.46 5.70
CA THR A 106 16.10 -6.78 4.32
C THR A 106 15.37 -7.99 3.73
N ASP A 107 14.96 -8.95 4.57
CA ASP A 107 14.30 -10.19 4.17
C ASP A 107 12.93 -10.42 4.85
N THR A 108 12.47 -9.50 5.71
CA THR A 108 11.25 -9.72 6.51
C THR A 108 10.57 -8.40 6.84
N ILE A 109 9.27 -8.34 6.58
CA ILE A 109 8.39 -7.29 7.09
C ILE A 109 7.73 -7.84 8.35
N VAL A 110 8.06 -7.30 9.52
CA VAL A 110 7.37 -7.64 10.78
C VAL A 110 6.25 -6.62 10.98
N ILE A 111 5.01 -7.10 11.02
CA ILE A 111 3.82 -6.30 11.31
C ILE A 111 3.35 -6.73 12.70
N ASP A 112 3.32 -5.80 13.66
CA ASP A 112 2.76 -6.03 15.01
C ASP A 112 1.26 -5.67 15.06
#